data_AF-A0A5B9W2U5-F1
#
_entry.id   AF-A0A5B9W2U5-F1
#
_cell.length_a   1.000
_cell.length_b   1.000
_cell.length_c   1.000
_cell.angle_alpha   90.00
_cell.angle_beta   90.00
_cell.angle_gamma   90.00
#
_symmetry.space_group_name_H-M   'P 1'
#
loop_
_entity.id
_entity.type
_entity.pdbx_description
1 polymer ?
#
loop_
_entity_poly.entity_id
_entity_poly.type
_entity_poly.pdbx_seq_one_letter_code
_entity_poly.pdbx_strand_id
1 'polypeptide(L)'
;MGVSLRRIIALGVRIADDLAATSAAEAAAPGWPGFREEDWGSLSRVGIERWSADAIFVEALARHAFEVIVSRERAGGAGRVAPGRATV
;
A
#
# COMPACT_ATOMS: atom_id res chain seq x y z
N MET A 1 -3.75 -22.76 13.34
CA MET A 1 -4.94 -21.98 12.92
C MET A 1 -4.54 -21.17 11.70
N GLY A 2 -5.15 -21.42 10.54
CA GLY A 2 -4.79 -20.73 9.30
C GLY A 2 -5.18 -19.26 9.33
N VAL A 3 -4.35 -18.40 8.77
CA VAL A 3 -4.64 -16.97 8.60
C VAL A 3 -5.81 -16.86 7.63
N SER A 4 -6.86 -16.11 8.00
CA SER A 4 -7.97 -15.92 7.07
C SER A 4 -7.48 -15.10 5.87
N LEU A 5 -7.79 -15.53 4.64
CA LEU A 5 -7.48 -14.82 3.40
C LEU A 5 -7.85 -13.32 3.46
N ARG A 6 -8.99 -12.98 4.10
CA ARG A 6 -9.41 -11.58 4.33
C ARG A 6 -8.39 -10.74 5.08
N ARG A 7 -7.70 -11.32 6.06
CA ARG A 7 -6.67 -10.63 6.87
C ARG A 7 -5.39 -10.41 6.06
N ILE A 8 -5.03 -11.40 5.24
CA ILE A 8 -3.90 -11.32 4.29
C ILE A 8 -4.14 -10.18 3.29
N ILE A 9 -5.35 -10.14 2.71
CA ILE A 9 -5.75 -9.09 1.76
C ILE A 9 -5.71 -7.70 2.43
N ALA A 10 -6.33 -7.57 3.61
CA ALA A 10 -6.35 -6.30 4.33
C ALA A 10 -4.94 -5.78 4.67
N LEU A 11 -4.02 -6.69 5.01
CA LEU A 11 -2.62 -6.34 5.30
C LEU A 11 -1.89 -5.86 4.05
N GLY A 12 -2.03 -6.55 2.91
CA GLY A 12 -1.42 -6.12 1.65
C GLY A 12 -1.91 -4.75 1.18
N VAL A 13 -3.22 -4.48 1.33
CA VAL A 13 -3.81 -3.18 0.99
C VAL A 13 -3.29 -2.08 1.93
N ARG A 14 -3.19 -2.35 3.23
CA ARG A 14 -2.66 -1.38 4.20
C ARG A 14 -1.21 -1.01 3.88
N ILE A 15 -0.36 -2.00 3.61
CA ILE A 15 1.05 -1.75 3.26
C ILE A 15 1.14 -0.89 2.00
N ALA A 16 0.31 -1.16 0.99
CA ALA A 16 0.25 -0.35 -0.23
C ALA A 16 -0.15 1.12 0.03
N ASP A 17 -1.12 1.36 0.91
CA ASP A 17 -1.56 2.70 1.32
C ASP A 17 -0.48 3.44 2.11
N ASP A 18 0.14 2.76 3.08
CA ASP A 18 1.25 3.30 3.88
C ASP A 18 2.44 3.70 2.97
N LEU A 19 2.76 2.87 1.96
CA LEU A 19 3.80 3.16 0.98
C LEU A 19 3.44 4.36 0.09
N ALA A 20 2.22 4.42 -0.43
CA ALA A 20 1.73 5.54 -1.24
C ALA A 20 1.73 6.86 -0.44
N ALA A 21 1.47 6.81 0.87
CA ALA A 21 1.48 7.98 1.74
C ALA A 21 2.88 8.54 2.02
N THR A 22 3.96 7.75 1.87
CA THR A 22 5.31 8.14 2.35
C THR A 22 6.00 9.28 1.59
N SER A 23 5.54 9.73 0.42
CA SER A 23 5.66 11.12 -0.09
C SER A 23 5.29 11.20 -1.57
N ALA A 24 4.85 12.38 -2.02
CA ALA A 24 4.64 12.71 -3.43
C ALA A 24 5.90 12.50 -4.31
N ALA A 25 7.10 12.44 -3.72
CA ALA A 25 8.35 12.18 -4.42
C ALA A 25 8.59 10.69 -4.68
N GLU A 26 8.20 9.80 -3.76
CA GLU A 26 8.21 8.33 -4.02
C GLU A 26 7.08 7.93 -4.99
N ALA A 27 5.90 8.57 -4.88
CA ALA A 27 4.81 8.40 -5.86
C ALA A 27 5.17 8.90 -7.27
N ALA A 28 6.17 9.77 -7.41
CA ALA A 28 6.69 10.23 -8.69
C ALA A 28 7.73 9.26 -9.30
N ALA A 29 8.37 8.41 -8.48
CA ALA A 29 9.27 7.39 -8.99
C ALA A 29 8.47 6.26 -9.66
N PRO A 30 8.83 5.84 -10.88
CA PRO A 30 8.20 4.70 -11.52
C PRO A 30 8.66 3.42 -10.85
N GLY A 31 7.73 2.71 -10.20
CA GLY A 31 7.95 1.34 -9.76
C GLY A 31 7.38 1.02 -8.38
N TRP A 32 7.23 -0.27 -8.14
CA TRP A 32 6.92 -0.83 -6.82
C TRP A 32 8.17 -0.72 -5.93
N PRO A 33 8.09 -0.06 -4.75
CA PRO A 33 9.26 0.11 -3.87
C PRO A 33 9.68 -1.17 -3.13
N GLY A 34 8.87 -2.23 -3.19
CA GLY A 34 9.09 -3.43 -2.38
C GLY A 34 8.62 -3.27 -0.95
N PHE A 35 8.61 -4.38 -0.21
CA PHE A 35 8.34 -4.38 1.23
C PHE A 35 9.56 -3.94 2.03
N ARG A 36 9.32 -3.09 3.04
CA ARG A 36 10.30 -2.68 4.05
C ARG A 36 10.47 -3.78 5.10
N GLU A 37 11.55 -3.75 5.88
CA GLU A 37 11.77 -4.70 6.99
C GLU A 37 10.60 -4.70 8.01
N GLU A 38 9.97 -3.55 8.22
CA GLU A 38 8.81 -3.39 9.11
C GLU A 38 7.56 -4.12 8.59
N ASP A 39 7.36 -4.13 7.26
CA ASP A 39 6.27 -4.84 6.61
C ASP A 39 6.47 -6.35 6.77
N TRP A 40 7.71 -6.82 6.59
CA TRP A 40 8.07 -8.21 6.85
C TRP A 40 7.86 -8.63 8.30
N GLY A 41 8.16 -7.74 9.26
CA GLY A 41 7.83 -7.95 10.67
C GLY A 41 6.32 -8.10 10.90
N SER A 42 5.50 -7.30 10.20
CA SER A 42 4.04 -7.37 10.28
C SER A 42 3.47 -8.65 9.65
N LEU A 43 4.03 -9.08 8.51
CA LEU A 43 3.69 -10.33 7.84
C LEU A 43 4.05 -11.56 8.70
N SER A 44 5.24 -11.57 9.29
CA SER A 44 5.69 -12.65 10.17
C SER A 44 4.79 -12.80 11.40
N ARG A 45 4.35 -11.70 12.01
CA ARG A 45 3.41 -11.73 13.17
C ARG A 45 2.07 -12.35 12.85
N VAL A 46 1.63 -12.33 11.59
CA VAL A 46 0.41 -13.01 11.17
C VAL A 46 0.67 -14.40 10.61
N GLY A 47 1.91 -14.91 10.66
CA GLY A 47 2.26 -16.26 10.21
C GLY A 47 2.61 -16.39 8.73
N ILE A 48 2.94 -15.28 8.06
CA ILE A 48 3.39 -15.27 6.66
C ILE A 48 4.92 -15.30 6.64
N GLU A 49 5.50 -16.37 6.11
CA GLU A 49 6.95 -16.53 5.96
C GLU A 49 7.45 -15.85 4.67
N ARG A 50 8.67 -15.31 4.70
CA ARG A 50 9.33 -14.81 3.48
C ARG A 50 9.42 -15.93 2.45
N TRP A 51 9.18 -15.59 1.18
CA TRP A 51 9.20 -16.53 0.05
C TRP A 51 8.12 -17.62 0.06
N SER A 52 7.19 -17.61 1.02
CA SER A 52 6.00 -18.45 0.97
C SER A 52 5.05 -18.04 -0.16
N ALA A 53 4.17 -18.94 -0.57
CA ALA A 53 3.10 -18.62 -1.53
C ALA A 53 2.23 -17.45 -1.05
N ASP A 54 1.97 -17.37 0.26
CA ASP A 54 1.22 -16.28 0.87
C ASP A 54 1.97 -14.95 0.76
N ALA A 55 3.29 -14.93 0.99
CA ALA A 55 4.10 -13.74 0.82
C ALA A 55 4.11 -13.24 -0.64
N ILE A 56 4.27 -14.16 -1.60
CA ILE A 56 4.22 -13.84 -3.04
C ILE A 56 2.86 -13.26 -3.41
N PHE A 57 1.77 -13.86 -2.92
CA PHE A 57 0.42 -13.35 -3.14
C PHE A 57 0.23 -11.95 -2.56
N VAL A 58 0.66 -11.72 -1.32
CA VAL A 58 0.53 -10.42 -0.66
C VAL A 58 1.35 -9.36 -1.38
N GLU A 59 2.55 -9.69 -1.85
CA GLU A 59 3.40 -8.78 -2.61
C GLU A 59 2.75 -8.39 -3.95
N ALA A 60 2.22 -9.37 -4.70
CA ALA A 60 1.51 -9.10 -5.94
C ALA A 60 0.27 -8.21 -5.71
N LEU A 61 -0.50 -8.49 -4.65
CA LEU A 61 -1.66 -7.69 -4.26
C LEU A 61 -1.27 -6.27 -3.87
N ALA A 62 -0.27 -6.11 -3.00
CA ALA A 62 0.18 -4.82 -2.49
C ALA A 62 0.75 -3.96 -3.63
N ARG A 63 1.54 -4.56 -4.52
CA ARG A 63 2.02 -3.91 -5.75
C ARG A 63 0.87 -3.38 -6.60
N HIS A 64 -0.12 -4.23 -6.88
CA HIS A 64 -1.26 -3.82 -7.70
C HIS A 64 -2.08 -2.71 -7.02
N ALA A 65 -2.33 -2.82 -5.72
CA ALA A 65 -3.01 -1.80 -4.94
C ALA A 65 -2.26 -0.46 -4.97
N PHE A 66 -0.93 -0.49 -4.80
CA PHE A 66 -0.08 0.70 -4.88
C PHE A 66 -0.17 1.36 -6.25
N GLU A 67 -0.05 0.57 -7.33
CA GLU A 67 -0.17 1.07 -8.71
C GLU A 67 -1.54 1.74 -8.95
N VAL A 68 -2.63 1.18 -8.42
CA VAL A 68 -3.98 1.76 -8.50
C VAL A 68 -4.08 3.07 -7.72
N ILE A 69 -3.60 3.10 -6.47
CA ILE A 69 -3.63 4.29 -5.61
C ILE A 69 -2.84 5.43 -6.27
N VAL A 70 -1.59 5.18 -6.64
CA VAL A 70 -0.72 6.19 -7.26
C VAL A 70 -1.25 6.64 -8.62
N SER A 71 -1.79 5.73 -9.44
CA SER A 71 -2.42 6.11 -10.72
C SER A 71 -3.64 7.00 -10.52
N ARG A 72 -4.45 6.72 -9.49
CA ARG A 72 -5.59 7.56 -9.13
C ARG A 72 -5.15 8.93 -8.63
N GLU A 73 -4.10 9.02 -7.84
CA GLU A 73 -3.55 10.30 -7.37
C GLU A 73 -2.98 11.13 -8.53
N ARG A 74 -2.28 10.49 -9.48
CA ARG A 74 -1.79 11.15 -10.70
C ARG A 74 -2.94 11.63 -11.59
N ALA A 75 -3.95 10.79 -11.81
CA ALA A 75 -5.14 11.15 -12.57
C ALA A 75 -5.99 12.23 -11.86
N GLY A 76 -5.93 12.28 -10.53
CA GLY A 76 -6.61 13.24 -9.66
C GLY A 76 -5.79 14.49 -9.31
N GLY A 77 -4.66 14.73 -9.97
CA GLY A 77 -3.76 15.89 -9.76
C GLY A 77 -4.40 17.28 -9.95
N ALA A 78 -5.70 17.37 -10.19
CA ALA A 78 -6.52 18.57 -10.07
C ALA A 78 -7.69 18.30 -9.10
N GLY A 79 -7.47 18.44 -7.79
CA GLY A 79 -8.61 18.40 -6.86
C GLY A 79 -8.38 17.98 -5.41
N ARG A 80 -7.27 18.35 -4.78
CA ARG A 80 -7.39 18.71 -3.35
C ARG A 80 -7.88 20.14 -3.31
N VAL A 81 -9.20 20.33 -3.42
CA VAL A 81 -9.83 21.58 -3.00
C VAL A 81 -9.52 21.69 -1.51
N ALA A 82 -8.59 22.59 -1.16
CA ALA A 82 -8.42 23.01 0.21
C ALA A 82 -9.82 23.42 0.72
N PRO A 83 -10.30 22.90 1.87
CA PRO A 83 -11.57 23.35 2.40
C PRO A 83 -11.46 24.86 2.54
N GLY A 84 -12.27 25.58 1.76
CA GLY A 84 -12.25 27.02 1.70
C GLY A 84 -12.35 27.58 3.10
N ARG A 85 -11.43 28.48 3.46
CA ARG A 85 -11.70 29.45 4.50
C ARG A 85 -12.89 30.28 4.02
N ALA A 86 -14.09 29.88 4.43
CA ALA A 86 -15.19 30.80 4.57
C ALA A 86 -14.73 31.84 5.60
N THR A 87 -14.31 33.00 5.10
CA THR A 87 -14.19 34.20 5.93
C THR A 87 -15.36 35.07 5.53
N VAL A 88 -16.22 35.28 6.51
CA VAL A 88 -17.39 36.17 6.52
C VAL A 88 -16.98 37.59 6.13
#